data_AF-A0A7W0UT77-F1
#
_entry.id   AF-A0A7W0UT77-F1
#
_cell.length_a   1.000
_cell.length_b   1.000
_cell.length_c   1.000
_cell.angle_alpha   90.00
_cell.angle_beta   90.00
_cell.angle_gamma   90.00
#
_symmetry.space_group_name_H-M   'P 1'
#
loop_
_entity.id
_entity.type
_entity.pdbx_description
1 polymer ?
#
loop_
_entity_poly.entity_id
_entity_poly.type
_entity_poly.pdbx_seq_one_letter_code
_entity_poly.pdbx_strand_id
1 'polypeptide(L)' 'MVEEEECPVCKEPVAPTDAEQTVCANCDAKLTRGDAGGWVLAGDAPAG' A
#
# COMPACT_ATOMS: atom_id res chain seq x y z
N MET A 1 11.97 -13.97 6.07
CA MET A 1 10.52 -13.79 5.86
C MET A 1 10.41 -12.38 5.33
N VAL A 2 10.18 -12.20 4.03
CA VAL A 2 9.86 -10.86 3.52
C VAL A 2 8.41 -10.67 3.96
N GLU A 3 8.13 -9.70 4.84
CA GLU A 3 6.74 -9.33 5.11
C GLU A 3 6.16 -8.84 3.79
N GLU A 4 5.34 -9.68 3.18
CA GLU A 4 4.58 -9.33 1.98
C GLU A 4 3.60 -8.25 2.40
N GLU A 5 3.80 -7.01 1.94
CA GLU A 5 2.90 -5.94 2.33
C GLU A 5 1.53 -6.16 1.69
N GLU A 6 0.50 -6.32 2.53
CA GLU A 6 -0.87 -6.59 2.08
C GLU A 6 -1.64 -5.28 1.85
N CYS A 7 -2.55 -5.30 0.88
CA CYS A 7 -3.43 -4.17 0.63
C CYS A 7 -4.37 -4.01 1.84
N PRO A 8 -4.47 -2.82 2.46
CA PRO A 8 -5.36 -2.61 3.59
C PRO A 8 -6.85 -2.76 3.23
N VAL A 9 -7.20 -2.71 1.94
CA VAL A 9 -8.58 -2.80 1.44
C VAL A 9 -8.99 -4.24 1.18
N CYS A 10 -8.32 -4.94 0.27
CA CYS A 10 -8.68 -6.30 -0.14
C CYS A 10 -7.90 -7.40 0.59
N LYS A 11 -6.91 -7.04 1.43
CA LYS A 11 -6.04 -7.99 2.14
C LYS A 11 -5.29 -8.94 1.21
N GLU A 12 -5.03 -8.51 -0.01
CA GLU A 12 -4.22 -9.26 -0.97
C GLU A 12 -2.80 -8.71 -1.06
N PRO A 13 -1.82 -9.56 -1.40
CA PRO A 13 -0.43 -9.15 -1.50
C PRO A 13 -0.27 -8.06 -2.55
N VAL A 14 0.39 -6.98 -2.15
CA VAL A 14 0.77 -5.91 -3.08
C VAL A 14 2.14 -6.25 -3.64
N ALA A 15 2.30 -6.11 -4.95
CA ALA A 15 3.60 -6.34 -5.58
C ALA A 15 4.64 -5.39 -4.95
N PRO A 16 5.81 -5.90 -4.53
CA PRO A 16 6.85 -5.05 -3.96
C PRO A 16 7.27 -4.02 -4.98
N THR A 17 7.22 -2.77 -4.59
CA THR A 17 7.54 -1.63 -5.44
C THR A 17 8.25 -0.57 -4.61
N ASP A 18 9.24 0.08 -5.23
CA ASP A 18 9.99 1.17 -4.60
C ASP A 18 9.28 2.52 -4.75
N ALA A 19 8.16 2.56 -5.46
CA ALA A 19 7.37 3.77 -5.63
C ALA A 19 6.72 4.20 -4.31
N GLU A 20 6.64 5.51 -4.06
CA GLU A 20 5.90 6.05 -2.90
C GLU A 20 4.40 5.77 -3.01
N GLN A 21 3.88 5.57 -4.23
CA GLN A 21 2.49 5.26 -4.51
C GLN A 21 2.38 4.06 -5.45
N THR A 22 1.41 3.21 -5.19
CA THR A 22 1.09 2.06 -6.04
C THR A 22 -0.42 1.84 -6.10
N VAL A 23 -0.86 0.93 -6.96
CA VAL A 23 -2.26 0.54 -7.06
C VAL A 23 -2.35 -0.95 -6.80
N CYS A 24 -3.25 -1.36 -5.92
CA CYS A 24 -3.52 -2.77 -5.73
C CYS A 24 -4.18 -3.33 -6.99
N ALA A 25 -3.53 -4.30 -7.64
CA ALA A 25 -4.01 -4.86 -8.91
C ALA A 25 -5.35 -5.62 -8.81
N ASN A 26 -5.79 -5.96 -7.60
CA ASN A 26 -7.01 -6.74 -7.38
C ASN A 26 -8.25 -5.87 -7.14
N CYS A 27 -8.10 -4.78 -6.38
CA CYS A 27 -9.22 -3.89 -6.03
C CYS A 27 -9.09 -2.48 -6.61
N ASP A 28 -8.05 -2.23 -7.41
CA ASP A 28 -7.69 -0.92 -7.99
C ASP A 28 -7.56 0.19 -6.94
N ALA A 29 -7.35 -0.18 -5.67
CA ALA A 29 -7.17 0.77 -4.59
C ALA A 29 -5.82 1.47 -4.73
N LYS A 30 -5.84 2.81 -4.69
CA LYS A 30 -4.61 3.61 -4.65
C LYS A 30 -4.01 3.52 -3.26
N LEU A 31 -2.78 3.03 -3.20
CA LEU A 31 -2.00 2.87 -1.99
C LEU A 31 -0.82 3.83 -2.02
N THR A 32 -0.43 4.29 -0.84
CA THR A 32 0.76 5.11 -0.64
C THR A 32 1.54 4.54 0.53
N ARG A 33 2.86 4.66 0.48
CA ARG A 33 3.74 4.18 1.53
C ARG A 33 3.58 5.09 2.75
N GLY A 34 3.12 4.52 3.86
CA GLY A 34 3.02 5.24 5.12
C GLY A 34 4.37 5.31 5.83
N ASP A 35 4.52 6.27 6.74
CA ASP A 35 5.75 6.51 7.51
C ASP A 35 6.22 5.30 8.34
N ALA A 36 5.30 4.40 8.70
CA ALA A 36 5.60 3.16 9.41
C ALA A 36 6.20 2.06 8.52
N GLY A 37 6.37 2.30 7.22
CA GLY A 37 6.91 1.32 6.27
C GLY A 37 5.89 0.30 5.77
N GLY A 38 4.59 0.62 5.80
CA GLY A 38 3.50 -0.20 5.27
C GLY A 38 2.60 0.58 4.29
N TRP A 39 1.83 -0.13 3.46
CA TRP A 39 0.85 0.50 2.56
C TRP A 39 -0.39 1.01 3.29
N VAL A 40 -0.76 2.26 3.05
CA VAL A 40 -2.03 2.87 3.46
C VAL A 40 -2.80 3.37 2.24
N LEU A 41 -4.10 3.63 2.38
CA LEU A 41 -4.90 4.21 1.32
C LEU A 41 -4.40 5.63 0.99
N ALA A 42 -4.27 5.97 -0.29
CA ALA A 42 -3.74 7.26 -0.74
C ALA A 42 -4.56 8.49 -0.26
N GLY A 43 -5.77 8.29 0.27
CA GLY A 43 -6.57 9.35 0.91
C GLY A 43 -6.53 9.38 2.44
N ASP A 44 -5.92 8.36 3.06
CA ASP A 44 -5.81 8.22 4.52
C ASP A 44 -4.39 8.54 5.02
N ALA A 45 -3.44 8.74 4.10
CA ALA A 45 -2.11 9.21 4.46
C ALA A 45 -2.22 10.60 5.12
N PRO A 46 -1.74 10.77 6.36
CA PRO A 46 -1.74 12.07 7.01
C PRO A 46 -0.92 13.04 6.15
N ALA A 47 -1.51 14.19 5.83
CA ALA A 47 -0.84 15.24 5.09
C ALA A 47 0.21 15.94 5.98
N GLY A 48 1.34 15.27 6.24
CA GLY A 48 2.51 15.85 6.90
C GLY A 48 2.42 16.02 8.42
#